data_AF-A0A1I5J018-F1
#
_entry.id   AF-A0A1I5J018-F1
#
_cell.length_a   1.000
_cell.length_b   1.000
_cell.length_c   1.000
_cell.angle_alpha   90.00
_cell.angle_beta   90.00
_cell.angle_gamma   90.00
#
_symmetry.space_group_name_H-M   'P 1'
#
loop_
_entity.id
_entity.type
_entity.pdbx_description
1 polymer ?
#
loop_
_entity_poly.entity_id
_entity_poly.type
_entity_poly.pdbx_seq_one_letter_code
_entity_poly.pdbx_strand_id
1 'polypeptide(L)'
;MIKRTDEAYSAHMWAYRDHLRSISRPLAEEYIRQQSQHVSRAIEELANAVPVVLAMAQLHDAIRHSPAKNLWPIIRETKGVLLVRSTDAGLECPWPWGRTKSGNLRYQMPGHLLFSPWPPNFHRGLRSRMVWLQRVADHIEAPDGWNDFLVTQLPHWIWDAMLGAKRLIPVIQAYQGLAMPDTAAALDRWSDGSRLGSNVTLRISHGVLVYDDGSDRCEIGIPEAFTRPLFVPTTPHRLQLHLVRAAGRAYCP
;
A
#
# COMPACT_ATOMS: atom_id res chain seq x y z
N MET A 1 55.20 -19.69 -7.04
CA MET A 1 55.55 -18.40 -6.41
C MET A 1 54.43 -17.38 -6.66
N ILE A 2 53.21 -17.65 -6.14
CA ILE A 2 51.97 -16.86 -6.40
C ILE A 2 51.30 -16.40 -5.08
N LYS A 3 51.60 -17.04 -3.95
CA LYS A 3 50.97 -16.75 -2.64
C LYS A 3 51.24 -15.36 -2.07
N ARG A 4 52.47 -14.83 -2.22
CA ARG A 4 52.88 -13.54 -1.63
C ARG A 4 52.14 -12.33 -2.22
N THR A 5 51.82 -12.38 -3.51
CA THR A 5 51.07 -11.32 -4.21
C THR A 5 49.58 -11.35 -3.85
N ASP A 6 49.00 -12.54 -3.66
CA ASP A 6 47.61 -12.69 -3.22
C ASP A 6 47.40 -12.25 -1.76
N GLU A 7 48.38 -12.51 -0.89
CA GLU A 7 48.36 -12.07 0.51
C GLU A 7 48.49 -10.54 0.63
N ALA A 8 49.42 -9.93 -0.12
CA ALA A 8 49.58 -8.47 -0.16
C ALA A 8 48.36 -7.76 -0.75
N TYR A 9 47.79 -8.32 -1.83
CA TYR A 9 46.54 -7.82 -2.41
C TYR A 9 45.38 -7.92 -1.40
N SER A 10 45.25 -9.06 -0.72
CA SER A 10 44.23 -9.25 0.31
C SER A 10 44.38 -8.24 1.45
N ALA A 11 45.60 -8.03 1.97
CA ALA A 11 45.87 -7.05 3.02
C ALA A 11 45.52 -5.62 2.60
N HIS A 12 45.84 -5.24 1.36
CA HIS A 12 45.46 -3.93 0.81
C HIS A 12 43.94 -3.77 0.72
N MET A 13 43.22 -4.80 0.26
CA MET A 13 41.75 -4.78 0.20
C MET A 13 41.10 -4.70 1.58
N TRP A 14 41.70 -5.32 2.60
CA TRP A 14 41.26 -5.18 4.00
C TRP A 14 41.46 -3.78 4.55
N ALA A 15 42.64 -3.18 4.36
CA ALA A 15 42.89 -1.79 4.78
C ALA A 15 41.98 -0.79 4.07
N TYR A 16 41.72 -1.00 2.78
CA TYR A 16 40.81 -0.16 2.01
C TYR A 16 39.35 -0.31 2.48
N ARG A 17 38.93 -1.53 2.84
CA ARG A 17 37.63 -1.78 3.48
C ARG A 17 37.48 -0.98 4.77
N ASP A 18 38.49 -1.00 5.64
CA ASP A 18 38.46 -0.27 6.91
C ASP A 18 38.41 1.25 6.72
N HIS A 19 39.10 1.78 5.71
CA HIS A 19 38.99 3.17 5.34
C HIS A 19 37.55 3.54 4.89
N LEU A 20 36.93 2.74 4.02
CA LEU A 20 35.56 2.99 3.59
C LEU A 20 34.54 2.86 4.71
N ARG A 21 34.77 1.96 5.67
CA ARG A 21 33.98 1.86 6.90
C ARG A 21 34.05 3.16 7.70
N SER A 22 35.25 3.71 7.91
CA SER A 22 35.40 4.95 8.67
C SER A 22 34.67 6.15 8.05
N ILE A 23 34.49 6.16 6.72
CA ILE A 23 33.76 7.22 6.02
C ILE A 23 32.26 6.93 6.00
N SER A 24 31.86 5.68 5.76
CA SER A 24 30.46 5.29 5.55
C SER A 24 29.67 5.21 6.86
N ARG A 25 30.33 4.84 7.96
CA ARG A 25 29.67 4.65 9.27
C ARG A 25 29.02 5.93 9.80
N PRO A 26 29.72 7.08 9.90
CA PRO A 26 29.10 8.32 10.36
C PRO A 26 27.94 8.79 9.48
N LEU A 27 28.04 8.60 8.15
CA LEU A 27 26.97 8.94 7.21
C LEU A 27 25.72 8.08 7.42
N ALA A 28 25.92 6.78 7.66
CA ALA A 28 24.83 5.85 7.93
C ALA A 28 24.17 6.13 9.29
N GLU A 29 24.95 6.34 10.34
CA GLU A 29 24.44 6.65 11.69
C GLU A 29 23.61 7.95 11.69
N GLU A 30 24.12 9.01 11.04
CA GLU A 30 23.38 10.26 10.92
C GLU A 30 22.10 10.10 10.08
N TYR A 31 22.16 9.34 8.98
CA TYR A 31 20.97 9.02 8.21
C TYR A 31 19.93 8.29 9.07
N ILE A 32 20.34 7.25 9.81
CA ILE A 32 19.44 6.46 10.67
C ILE A 32 18.75 7.36 11.69
N ARG A 33 19.52 8.23 12.36
CA ARG A 33 19.00 9.19 13.35
C ARG A 33 17.95 10.12 12.75
N GLN A 34 18.21 10.65 11.55
CA GLN A 34 17.26 11.53 10.84
C GLN A 34 15.95 10.81 10.46
N GLN A 35 15.97 9.49 10.27
CA GLN A 35 14.79 8.74 9.83
C GLN A 35 13.89 8.25 10.96
N SER A 36 14.31 8.33 12.22
CA SER A 36 13.51 7.89 13.38
C SER A 36 12.08 8.43 13.35
N GLN A 37 11.92 9.76 13.25
CA GLN A 37 10.59 10.38 13.23
C GLN A 37 9.75 9.95 12.01
N HIS A 38 10.39 9.76 10.84
CA HIS A 38 9.68 9.32 9.64
C HIS A 38 9.19 7.88 9.75
N VAL A 39 9.96 6.99 10.38
CA VAL A 39 9.55 5.61 10.66
C VAL A 39 8.39 5.59 11.66
N SER A 40 8.46 6.37 12.75
CA SER A 40 7.35 6.47 13.73
C SER A 40 6.06 6.94 13.09
N ARG A 41 6.10 8.01 12.28
CA ARG A 41 4.92 8.49 11.53
C ARG A 41 4.37 7.43 10.57
N ALA A 42 5.23 6.67 9.91
CA ALA A 42 4.77 5.58 9.02
C ALA A 42 4.07 4.47 9.82
N ILE A 43 4.52 4.17 11.04
CA ILE A 43 3.85 3.21 11.94
C ILE A 43 2.47 3.74 12.34
N GLU A 44 2.38 5.01 12.75
CA GLU A 44 1.11 5.67 13.10
C GLU A 44 0.12 5.64 11.94
N GLU A 45 0.54 5.98 10.72
CA GLU A 45 -0.32 5.93 9.53
C GLU A 45 -0.79 4.50 9.19
N LEU A 46 0.07 3.49 9.35
CA LEU A 46 -0.36 2.09 9.19
C LEU A 46 -1.35 1.67 10.28
N ALA A 47 -1.18 2.15 11.52
CA ALA A 47 -2.12 1.89 12.61
C ALA A 47 -3.48 2.55 12.33
N ASN A 48 -3.50 3.79 11.82
CA ASN A 48 -4.71 4.49 11.38
C ASN A 48 -5.43 3.76 10.22
N ALA A 49 -4.69 3.03 9.38
CA ALA A 49 -5.27 2.22 8.31
C ALA A 49 -5.92 0.90 8.77
N VAL A 50 -5.63 0.42 9.98
CA VAL A 50 -6.23 -0.82 10.53
C VAL A 50 -7.76 -0.75 10.62
N PRO A 51 -8.39 0.25 11.27
CA PRO A 51 -9.85 0.33 11.35
C PRO A 51 -10.50 0.49 9.96
N VAL A 52 -9.82 1.16 9.03
CA VAL A 52 -10.27 1.32 7.65
C VAL A 52 -10.35 -0.03 6.94
N VAL A 53 -9.31 -0.85 7.05
CA VAL A 53 -9.27 -2.18 6.43
C VAL A 53 -10.27 -3.14 7.07
N LEU A 54 -10.47 -3.06 8.39
CA LEU A 54 -11.52 -3.81 9.07
C LEU A 54 -12.91 -3.42 8.55
N ALA A 55 -13.17 -2.12 8.41
CA ALA A 55 -14.41 -1.62 7.83
C ALA A 55 -14.63 -2.08 6.39
N MET A 56 -13.57 -2.21 5.58
CA MET A 56 -13.66 -2.77 4.24
C MET A 56 -14.11 -4.22 4.27
N ALA A 57 -13.53 -5.03 5.16
CA ALA A 57 -13.95 -6.42 5.32
C ALA A 57 -15.42 -6.51 5.76
N GLN A 58 -15.83 -5.72 6.75
CA GLN A 58 -17.21 -5.67 7.25
C GLN A 58 -18.21 -5.27 6.16
N LEU A 59 -17.89 -4.23 5.38
CA LEU A 59 -18.72 -3.80 4.27
C LEU A 59 -18.83 -4.89 3.19
N HIS A 60 -17.71 -5.52 2.83
CA HIS A 60 -17.71 -6.62 1.87
C HIS A 60 -18.57 -7.79 2.36
N ASP A 61 -18.47 -8.15 3.64
CA ASP A 61 -19.29 -9.19 4.24
C ASP A 61 -20.77 -8.81 4.27
N ALA A 62 -21.11 -7.56 4.56
CA ALA A 62 -22.48 -7.07 4.54
C ALA A 62 -23.11 -7.12 3.13
N ILE A 63 -22.35 -6.72 2.09
CA ILE A 63 -22.78 -6.89 0.69
C ILE A 63 -22.93 -8.37 0.36
N ARG A 64 -22.00 -9.21 0.82
CA ARG A 64 -22.01 -10.64 0.53
C ARG A 64 -23.24 -11.34 1.11
N HIS A 65 -23.65 -10.93 2.30
CA HIS A 65 -24.79 -11.50 3.02
C HIS A 65 -26.03 -10.61 2.92
N SER A 66 -26.09 -9.73 1.90
CA SER A 66 -27.25 -8.88 1.69
C SER A 66 -28.52 -9.73 1.52
N PRO A 67 -29.63 -9.35 2.19
CA PRO A 67 -30.90 -10.04 2.03
C PRO A 67 -31.52 -9.81 0.64
N ALA A 68 -31.04 -8.79 -0.10
CA ALA A 68 -31.53 -8.50 -1.44
C ALA A 68 -31.01 -9.53 -2.45
N LYS A 69 -31.92 -10.36 -2.95
CA LYS A 69 -31.67 -11.45 -3.92
C LYS A 69 -31.18 -10.90 -5.26
N ASN A 70 -31.68 -9.72 -5.65
CA ASN A 70 -31.39 -9.13 -6.95
C ASN A 70 -30.15 -8.22 -6.96
N LEU A 71 -29.61 -7.88 -5.78
CA LEU A 71 -28.36 -7.14 -5.66
C LEU A 71 -27.17 -7.96 -6.21
N TRP A 72 -27.09 -9.25 -5.86
CA TRP A 72 -25.98 -10.11 -6.26
C TRP A 72 -25.82 -10.29 -7.78
N PRO A 73 -26.90 -10.52 -8.56
CA PRO A 73 -26.87 -10.47 -10.00
C PRO A 73 -26.22 -9.19 -10.55
N ILE A 74 -26.59 -8.00 -10.05
CA ILE A 74 -26.03 -6.71 -10.48
C ILE A 74 -24.53 -6.63 -10.14
N ILE A 75 -24.16 -7.08 -8.95
CA ILE A 75 -22.74 -7.21 -8.55
C ILE A 75 -22.00 -8.17 -9.49
N ARG A 76 -22.57 -9.30 -9.89
CA ARG A 76 -21.90 -10.25 -10.80
C ARG A 76 -21.78 -9.73 -12.22
N GLU A 77 -22.81 -9.06 -12.75
CA GLU A 77 -22.78 -8.43 -14.08
C GLU A 77 -21.66 -7.40 -14.18
N THR A 78 -21.45 -6.64 -13.10
CA THR A 78 -20.35 -5.69 -12.98
C THR A 78 -19.00 -6.35 -12.68
N LYS A 79 -18.91 -7.70 -12.70
CA LYS A 79 -17.74 -8.50 -12.28
C LYS A 79 -17.24 -8.15 -10.88
N GLY A 80 -18.20 -7.80 -10.03
CA GLY A 80 -18.06 -7.28 -8.69
C GLY A 80 -17.30 -5.97 -8.62
N VAL A 81 -17.14 -5.26 -9.74
CA VAL A 81 -16.45 -3.97 -9.82
C VAL A 81 -17.43 -2.94 -10.33
N LEU A 82 -18.13 -2.36 -9.37
CA LEU A 82 -18.87 -1.13 -9.55
C LEU A 82 -17.84 0.01 -9.49
N LEU A 83 -17.31 0.43 -10.64
CA LEU A 83 -16.40 1.57 -10.74
C LEU A 83 -17.18 2.83 -11.06
N VAL A 84 -17.02 3.82 -10.20
CA VAL A 84 -17.59 5.13 -10.41
C VAL A 84 -16.57 5.98 -11.16
N ARG A 85 -16.89 6.30 -12.41
CA ARG A 85 -16.03 7.12 -13.28
C ARG A 85 -15.91 8.53 -12.72
N SER A 86 -14.67 9.02 -12.61
CA SER A 86 -14.45 10.48 -12.53
C SER A 86 -14.89 11.12 -13.84
N THR A 87 -15.46 12.32 -13.76
CA THR A 87 -15.85 13.16 -14.91
C THR A 87 -14.69 13.46 -15.86
N ASP A 88 -13.45 13.35 -15.39
CA ASP A 88 -12.25 13.72 -16.14
C ASP A 88 -11.72 12.58 -17.03
N ALA A 89 -12.21 11.35 -16.86
CA ALA A 89 -11.81 10.22 -17.67
C ALA A 89 -12.64 10.16 -18.96
N GLY A 90 -12.06 10.65 -20.06
CA GLY A 90 -12.66 10.64 -21.40
C GLY A 90 -13.26 9.29 -21.82
N LEU A 91 -14.29 9.35 -22.67
CA LEU A 91 -15.20 8.25 -23.03
C LEU A 91 -14.58 7.14 -23.91
N GLU A 92 -13.30 7.20 -24.29
CA GLU A 92 -12.78 6.53 -25.49
C GLU A 92 -11.97 5.23 -25.29
N CYS A 93 -11.93 4.60 -24.10
CA CYS A 93 -11.17 3.34 -23.95
C CYS A 93 -11.91 2.24 -23.18
N PRO A 94 -12.28 1.11 -23.82
CA PRO A 94 -12.83 -0.05 -23.16
C PRO A 94 -11.66 -0.94 -22.66
N TRP A 95 -11.15 -0.62 -21.48
CA TRP A 95 -10.41 -1.53 -20.58
C TRP A 95 -9.03 -2.08 -21.05
N PRO A 96 -7.90 -1.61 -20.48
CA PRO A 96 -6.70 -2.43 -20.44
C PRO A 96 -6.65 -3.24 -19.14
N TRP A 97 -6.72 -4.56 -19.25
CA TRP A 97 -6.37 -5.51 -18.19
C TRP A 97 -4.84 -5.55 -18.05
N GLY A 98 -4.31 -5.30 -16.86
CA GLY A 98 -2.90 -5.54 -16.56
C GLY A 98 -2.72 -6.83 -15.76
N ARG A 99 -2.26 -7.92 -16.39
CA ARG A 99 -1.71 -9.07 -15.64
C ARG A 99 -0.39 -8.64 -15.02
N THR A 100 -0.33 -8.66 -13.69
CA THR A 100 0.95 -8.56 -13.00
C THR A 100 1.79 -9.81 -13.31
N LYS A 101 3.12 -9.71 -13.20
CA LYS A 101 4.03 -10.86 -13.39
C LYS A 101 3.71 -12.06 -12.46
N SER A 102 2.94 -11.85 -11.39
CA SER A 102 2.47 -12.88 -10.48
C SER A 102 1.07 -13.43 -10.81
N GLY A 103 0.50 -13.11 -11.97
CA GLY A 103 -0.82 -13.59 -12.40
C GLY A 103 -2.02 -12.86 -11.82
N ASN A 104 -1.81 -11.93 -10.88
CA ASN A 104 -2.89 -11.12 -10.31
C ASN A 104 -3.32 -10.02 -11.29
N LEU A 105 -4.63 -9.83 -11.44
CA LEU A 105 -5.19 -8.70 -12.17
C LEU A 105 -5.05 -7.45 -11.30
N ARG A 106 -4.49 -6.37 -11.86
CA ARG A 106 -4.50 -5.05 -11.22
C ARG A 106 -5.29 -4.06 -12.07
N TYR A 107 -6.12 -3.28 -11.41
CA TYR A 107 -6.78 -2.12 -11.99
C TYR A 107 -5.77 -0.98 -12.10
N GLN A 108 -5.55 -0.49 -13.32
CA GLN A 108 -4.94 0.82 -13.56
C GLN A 108 -6.08 1.73 -14.03
N MET A 109 -6.79 2.41 -13.12
CA MET A 109 -7.83 3.37 -13.50
C MET A 109 -7.86 4.59 -12.56
N PRO A 110 -8.17 5.78 -13.11
CA PRO A 110 -8.76 6.88 -12.36
C PRO A 110 -10.28 6.62 -12.16
N GLY A 111 -10.71 6.42 -10.91
CA GLY A 111 -12.10 6.15 -10.53
C GLY A 111 -12.19 5.48 -9.15
N HIS A 112 -13.37 5.48 -8.53
CA HIS A 112 -13.58 4.88 -7.21
C HIS A 112 -14.18 3.48 -7.34
N LEU A 113 -13.53 2.50 -6.70
CA LEU A 113 -14.00 1.12 -6.68
C LEU A 113 -15.02 0.97 -5.53
N LEU A 114 -16.29 0.75 -5.88
CA LEU A 114 -17.35 0.57 -4.90
C LEU A 114 -17.29 -0.79 -4.22
N PHE A 115 -16.87 -1.81 -4.96
CA PHE A 115 -16.80 -3.20 -4.49
C PHE A 115 -15.81 -4.01 -5.33
N SER A 116 -15.35 -5.14 -4.78
CA SER A 116 -14.66 -6.22 -5.51
C SER A 116 -15.22 -7.56 -5.01
N PRO A 117 -15.45 -8.56 -5.86
CA PRO A 117 -15.86 -9.88 -5.36
C PRO A 117 -14.72 -10.59 -4.62
N TRP A 118 -13.50 -10.06 -4.74
CA TRP A 118 -12.31 -10.55 -4.06
C TRP A 118 -11.80 -9.44 -3.13
N PRO A 119 -12.14 -9.47 -1.83
CA PRO A 119 -11.62 -8.47 -0.91
C PRO A 119 -10.09 -8.55 -0.93
N PRO A 120 -9.39 -7.43 -1.16
CA PRO A 120 -7.93 -7.42 -1.06
C PRO A 120 -7.53 -7.85 0.36
N ASN A 121 -6.55 -8.76 0.47
CA ASN A 121 -6.02 -9.18 1.76
C ASN A 121 -5.07 -8.12 2.35
N PHE A 122 -5.64 -6.94 2.63
CA PHE A 122 -4.91 -5.84 3.24
C PHE A 122 -4.47 -6.16 4.66
N HIS A 123 -5.21 -6.98 5.40
CA HIS A 123 -4.83 -7.39 6.76
C HIS A 123 -3.43 -8.02 6.82
N ARG A 124 -3.13 -8.97 5.91
CA ARG A 124 -1.80 -9.57 5.83
C ARG A 124 -0.74 -8.54 5.43
N GLY A 125 -1.06 -7.67 4.48
CA GLY A 125 -0.18 -6.60 4.02
C GLY A 125 0.17 -5.62 5.15
N LEU A 126 -0.84 -5.06 5.81
CA LEU A 126 -0.70 -4.15 6.95
C LEU A 126 0.09 -4.77 8.08
N ARG A 127 -0.30 -5.98 8.53
CA ARG A 127 0.40 -6.66 9.63
C ARG A 127 1.88 -6.88 9.30
N SER A 128 2.17 -7.37 8.10
CA SER A 128 3.55 -7.63 7.69
C SER A 128 4.38 -6.34 7.63
N ARG A 129 3.78 -5.24 7.17
CA ARG A 129 4.47 -3.94 7.08
C ARG A 129 4.65 -3.29 8.45
N MET A 130 3.65 -3.37 9.32
CA MET A 130 3.70 -2.86 10.69
C MET A 130 4.77 -3.60 11.51
N VAL A 131 4.81 -4.94 11.43
CA VAL A 131 5.87 -5.74 12.08
C VAL A 131 7.26 -5.37 11.56
N TRP A 132 7.40 -5.16 10.24
CA TRP A 132 8.70 -4.80 9.66
C TRP A 132 9.14 -3.39 10.06
N LEU A 133 8.23 -2.41 10.04
CA LEU A 133 8.54 -1.06 10.50
C LEU A 133 8.85 -1.01 12.00
N GLN A 134 8.11 -1.77 12.83
CA GLN A 134 8.39 -1.84 14.26
C GLN A 134 9.78 -2.41 14.51
N ARG A 135 10.15 -3.51 13.83
CA ARG A 135 11.50 -4.05 13.92
C ARG A 135 12.55 -3.00 13.53
N VAL A 136 12.33 -2.25 12.46
CA VAL A 136 13.24 -1.18 12.06
C VAL A 136 13.32 -0.10 13.15
N ALA A 137 12.20 0.33 13.71
CA ALA A 137 12.15 1.30 14.81
C ALA A 137 12.94 0.81 16.04
N ASP A 138 12.75 -0.44 16.45
CA ASP A 138 13.46 -1.04 17.58
C ASP A 138 14.99 -1.02 17.36
N HIS A 139 15.45 -1.24 16.11
CA HIS A 139 16.88 -1.13 15.80
C HIS A 139 17.36 0.32 15.79
N ILE A 140 16.54 1.29 15.37
CA ILE A 140 16.88 2.71 15.41
C ILE A 140 17.05 3.19 16.86
N GLU A 141 16.18 2.73 17.75
CA GLU A 141 16.15 3.13 19.17
C GLU A 141 17.23 2.44 20.04
N ALA A 142 17.93 1.43 19.51
CA ALA A 142 18.99 0.69 20.20
C ALA A 142 20.39 0.91 19.59
N PRO A 143 20.95 2.15 19.60
CA PRO A 143 22.23 2.47 18.99
C PRO A 143 23.41 1.72 19.61
N ASP A 144 23.33 1.37 20.90
CA ASP A 144 24.37 0.60 21.60
C ASP A 144 24.54 -0.83 21.04
N GLY A 145 23.55 -1.32 20.27
CA GLY A 145 23.58 -2.63 19.59
C GLY A 145 24.14 -2.58 18.17
N TRP A 146 24.55 -1.40 17.66
CA TRP A 146 24.95 -1.23 16.27
C TRP A 146 26.37 -1.75 15.99
N ASN A 147 26.44 -2.96 15.43
CA ASN A 147 27.64 -3.46 14.77
C ASN A 147 27.75 -2.95 13.32
N ASP A 148 28.92 -3.12 12.70
CA ASP A 148 29.19 -2.63 11.33
C ASP A 148 28.19 -3.17 10.28
N PHE A 149 27.75 -4.42 10.46
CA PHE A 149 26.74 -5.01 9.58
C PHE A 149 25.41 -4.27 9.70
N LEU A 150 24.94 -4.03 10.92
CA LEU A 150 23.69 -3.32 11.18
C LEU A 150 23.74 -1.87 10.67
N VAL A 151 24.82 -1.14 10.93
CA VAL A 151 24.98 0.25 10.44
C VAL A 151 24.93 0.31 8.91
N THR A 152 25.50 -0.70 8.23
CA THR A 152 25.51 -0.75 6.77
C THR A 152 24.15 -1.16 6.18
N GLN A 153 23.39 -2.02 6.87
CA GLN A 153 22.13 -2.57 6.36
C GLN A 153 20.89 -1.76 6.76
N LEU A 154 20.88 -1.16 7.94
CA LEU A 154 19.74 -0.45 8.50
C LEU A 154 19.22 0.68 7.59
N PRO A 155 20.06 1.49 6.92
CA PRO A 155 19.59 2.46 5.93
C PRO A 155 18.77 1.84 4.79
N HIS A 156 19.16 0.65 4.34
CA HIS A 156 18.41 -0.08 3.31
C HIS A 156 17.09 -0.62 3.85
N TRP A 157 17.08 -1.16 5.07
CA TRP A 157 15.87 -1.65 5.73
C TRP A 157 14.86 -0.54 5.99
N ILE A 158 15.32 0.64 6.41
CA ILE A 158 14.49 1.86 6.56
C ILE A 158 13.81 2.20 5.23
N TRP A 159 14.59 2.33 4.15
CA TRP A 159 14.06 2.63 2.81
C TRP A 159 13.00 1.60 2.38
N ASP A 160 13.30 0.31 2.49
CA ASP A 160 12.42 -0.77 2.05
C ASP A 160 11.14 -0.85 2.89
N ALA A 161 11.24 -0.63 4.20
CA ALA A 161 10.11 -0.61 5.11
C ALA A 161 9.16 0.54 4.78
N MET A 162 9.71 1.75 4.66
CA MET A 162 8.95 2.96 4.36
C MET A 162 8.34 2.93 2.94
N LEU A 163 9.07 2.41 1.95
CA LEU A 163 8.56 2.22 0.59
C LEU A 163 7.37 1.25 0.58
N GLY A 164 7.41 0.23 1.44
CA GLY A 164 6.29 -0.69 1.66
C GLY A 164 5.03 0.01 2.15
N ALA A 165 5.15 0.89 3.16
CA ALA A 165 4.04 1.67 3.68
C ALA A 165 3.51 2.68 2.65
N LYS A 166 4.40 3.44 2.00
CA LYS A 166 4.05 4.39 0.92
C LYS A 166 3.27 3.74 -0.21
N ARG A 167 3.55 2.48 -0.54
CA ARG A 167 2.84 1.74 -1.60
C ARG A 167 1.50 1.16 -1.15
N LEU A 168 1.30 0.93 0.15
CA LEU A 168 0.09 0.28 0.67
C LEU A 168 -1.03 1.29 0.93
N ILE A 169 -0.73 2.43 1.54
CA ILE A 169 -1.73 3.44 1.90
C ILE A 169 -2.56 3.93 0.69
N PRO A 170 -1.98 4.26 -0.48
CA PRO A 170 -2.77 4.67 -1.66
C PRO A 170 -3.75 3.60 -2.13
N VAL A 171 -3.40 2.32 -1.96
CA VAL A 171 -4.29 1.22 -2.33
C VAL A 171 -5.45 1.12 -1.37
N ILE A 172 -5.25 1.38 -0.08
CA ILE A 172 -6.34 1.44 0.92
C ILE A 172 -7.22 2.68 0.68
N GLN A 173 -6.62 3.86 0.45
CA GLN A 173 -7.34 5.09 0.14
C GLN A 173 -8.26 4.94 -1.08
N ALA A 174 -7.83 4.21 -2.12
CA ALA A 174 -8.66 3.96 -3.29
C ALA A 174 -10.00 3.25 -2.95
N TYR A 175 -10.00 2.38 -1.92
CA TYR A 175 -11.21 1.72 -1.43
C TYR A 175 -12.01 2.60 -0.47
N GLN A 176 -11.37 3.48 0.31
CA GLN A 176 -12.07 4.51 1.10
C GLN A 176 -12.86 5.48 0.21
N GLY A 177 -12.42 5.64 -1.04
CA GLY A 177 -13.09 6.41 -2.08
C GLY A 177 -14.59 6.11 -2.20
N LEU A 178 -15.05 4.92 -1.81
CA LEU A 178 -16.48 4.59 -1.73
C LEU A 178 -17.31 5.64 -0.96
N ALA A 179 -16.82 6.10 0.18
CA ALA A 179 -17.55 7.00 1.07
C ALA A 179 -17.41 8.49 0.68
N MET A 180 -16.79 8.78 -0.47
CA MET A 180 -16.55 10.16 -0.90
C MET A 180 -17.75 10.74 -1.65
N PRO A 181 -18.00 12.07 -1.56
CA PRO A 181 -19.12 12.72 -2.25
C PRO A 181 -19.15 12.46 -3.76
N ASP A 182 -17.98 12.46 -4.42
CA ASP A 182 -17.87 12.22 -5.86
C ASP A 182 -18.40 10.83 -6.25
N THR A 183 -18.17 9.85 -5.38
CA THR A 183 -18.67 8.49 -5.56
C THR A 183 -20.18 8.42 -5.43
N ALA A 184 -20.75 9.07 -4.40
CA ALA A 184 -22.19 9.15 -4.22
C ALA A 184 -22.87 9.82 -5.42
N ALA A 185 -22.36 10.98 -5.84
CA ALA A 185 -22.92 11.74 -6.96
C ALA A 185 -22.90 10.97 -8.29
N ALA A 186 -21.92 10.10 -8.48
CA ALA A 186 -21.79 9.35 -9.72
C ALA A 186 -22.48 7.99 -9.68
N LEU A 187 -22.78 7.44 -8.49
CA LEU A 187 -23.79 6.41 -8.29
C LEU A 187 -25.20 6.93 -8.58
N ASP A 188 -25.52 8.16 -8.12
CA ASP A 188 -26.80 8.80 -8.41
C ASP A 188 -26.99 8.95 -9.93
N ARG A 189 -25.97 9.45 -10.65
CA ARG A 189 -26.00 9.53 -12.13
C ARG A 189 -26.16 8.18 -12.80
N TRP A 190 -25.52 7.12 -12.28
CA TRP A 190 -25.70 5.78 -12.82
C TRP A 190 -27.13 5.29 -12.60
N SER A 191 -27.71 5.50 -11.42
CA SER A 191 -29.09 5.11 -11.12
C SER A 191 -30.09 5.87 -11.99
N ASP A 192 -29.92 7.18 -12.11
CA ASP A 192 -30.82 8.03 -12.91
C ASP A 192 -30.66 7.79 -14.42
N GLY A 193 -29.45 7.41 -14.86
CA GLY A 193 -29.11 7.21 -16.27
C GLY A 193 -29.21 5.78 -16.78
N SER A 194 -29.24 4.76 -15.91
CA SER A 194 -29.23 3.36 -16.32
C SER A 194 -30.64 2.86 -16.67
N ARG A 195 -30.98 3.11 -17.94
CA ARG A 195 -32.06 2.52 -18.76
C ARG A 195 -33.46 3.06 -18.47
N LEU A 196 -33.97 3.85 -19.44
CA LEU A 196 -35.40 3.99 -19.72
C LEU A 196 -36.11 2.63 -19.54
N GLY A 197 -36.83 2.44 -18.43
CA GLY A 197 -37.58 1.21 -18.11
C GLY A 197 -36.99 0.28 -17.03
N SER A 198 -35.85 0.59 -16.41
CA SER A 198 -35.33 -0.15 -15.24
C SER A 198 -35.69 0.58 -13.95
N ASN A 199 -36.30 -0.11 -12.98
CA ASN A 199 -36.60 0.44 -11.64
C ASN A 199 -35.44 0.27 -10.64
N VAL A 200 -34.27 -0.16 -11.12
CA VAL A 200 -33.10 -0.41 -10.26
C VAL A 200 -32.43 0.91 -9.87
N THR A 201 -32.32 1.13 -8.56
CA THR A 201 -31.62 2.24 -7.92
C THR A 201 -30.48 1.70 -7.06
N LEU A 202 -29.29 2.28 -7.21
CA LEU A 202 -28.12 2.04 -6.37
C LEU A 202 -27.46 3.39 -6.00
N ARG A 203 -27.60 3.82 -4.76
CA ARG A 203 -27.14 5.14 -4.31
C ARG A 203 -26.48 5.11 -2.95
N ILE A 204 -25.66 6.12 -2.67
CA ILE A 204 -25.12 6.35 -1.32
C ILE A 204 -25.82 7.56 -0.73
N SER A 205 -26.54 7.36 0.37
CA SER A 205 -27.24 8.44 1.07
C SER A 205 -26.95 8.34 2.56
N HIS A 206 -26.53 9.45 3.18
CA HIS A 206 -26.30 9.54 4.63
C HIS A 206 -25.42 8.41 5.22
N GLY A 207 -24.37 8.00 4.49
CA GLY A 207 -23.49 6.92 4.94
C GLY A 207 -24.08 5.52 4.77
N VAL A 208 -25.08 5.35 3.92
CA VAL A 208 -25.71 4.06 3.63
C VAL A 208 -25.69 3.81 2.12
N LEU A 209 -25.24 2.62 1.72
CA LEU A 209 -25.44 2.10 0.38
C LEU A 209 -26.85 1.52 0.29
N VAL A 210 -27.69 2.14 -0.53
CA VAL A 210 -29.09 1.77 -0.75
C VAL A 210 -29.22 1.11 -2.10
N TYR A 211 -29.80 -0.09 -2.11
CA TYR A 211 -30.24 -0.80 -3.30
C TYR A 211 -31.76 -0.96 -3.26
N ASP A 212 -32.43 -0.70 -4.37
CA ASP A 212 -33.88 -0.86 -4.55
C ASP A 212 -34.18 -1.18 -6.01
N ASP A 213 -34.97 -2.21 -6.31
CA ASP A 213 -35.45 -2.49 -7.68
C ASP A 213 -36.99 -2.49 -7.81
N GLY A 214 -37.68 -2.02 -6.77
CA GLY A 214 -39.13 -2.03 -6.62
C GLY A 214 -39.70 -3.33 -6.06
N SER A 215 -39.03 -4.47 -6.29
CA SER A 215 -39.42 -5.77 -5.74
C SER A 215 -38.61 -6.18 -4.50
N ASP A 216 -37.40 -5.65 -4.40
CA ASP A 216 -36.42 -5.97 -3.39
C ASP A 216 -35.63 -4.72 -3.02
N ARG A 217 -35.29 -4.60 -1.73
CA ARG A 217 -34.59 -3.44 -1.18
C ARG A 217 -33.64 -3.87 -0.08
N CYS A 218 -32.44 -3.31 -0.07
CA CYS A 218 -31.55 -3.41 1.07
C CYS A 218 -30.78 -2.13 1.32
N GLU A 219 -30.41 -1.95 2.59
CA GLU A 219 -29.61 -0.84 3.07
C GLU A 219 -28.40 -1.41 3.79
N ILE A 220 -27.21 -0.96 3.39
CA ILE A 220 -25.95 -1.41 3.95
C ILE A 220 -25.21 -0.19 4.49
N GLY A 221 -25.02 -0.14 5.80
CA GLY A 221 -24.27 0.94 6.43
C GLY A 221 -22.82 0.96 5.95
N ILE A 222 -22.36 2.13 5.52
CA ILE A 222 -20.95 2.40 5.22
C ILE A 222 -20.28 2.75 6.54
N PRO A 223 -19.26 2.01 6.99
CA PRO A 223 -18.64 2.29 8.27
C PRO A 223 -17.97 3.67 8.29
N GLU A 224 -18.12 4.40 9.40
CA GLU A 224 -17.53 5.73 9.59
C GLU A 224 -16.01 5.75 9.42
N ALA A 225 -15.33 4.63 9.61
CA ALA A 225 -13.88 4.53 9.39
C ALA A 225 -13.46 4.95 7.97
N PHE A 226 -14.36 4.90 6.98
CA PHE A 226 -14.05 5.32 5.62
C PHE A 226 -13.87 6.83 5.48
N THR A 227 -14.42 7.64 6.39
CA THR A 227 -14.29 9.11 6.35
C THR A 227 -13.00 9.61 6.99
N ARG A 228 -12.27 8.75 7.71
CA ARG A 228 -11.00 9.11 8.32
C ARG A 228 -9.90 9.16 7.25
N PRO A 229 -9.31 10.33 6.96
CA PRO A 229 -8.28 10.43 5.95
C PRO A 229 -7.03 9.67 6.41
N LEU A 230 -6.45 8.90 5.49
CA LEU A 230 -5.12 8.34 5.64
C LEU A 230 -4.12 9.26 4.94
N PHE A 231 -2.89 9.32 5.43
CA PHE A 231 -1.83 10.10 4.78
C PHE A 231 -0.74 9.18 4.24
N VAL A 232 -0.30 9.45 3.01
CA VAL A 232 0.77 8.66 2.39
C VAL A 232 2.09 9.05 3.06
N PRO A 233 2.78 8.12 3.74
CA PRO A 233 4.05 8.43 4.36
C PRO A 233 5.09 8.82 3.31
N THR A 234 5.90 9.82 3.62
CA THR A 234 7.08 10.15 2.81
C THR A 234 8.06 8.98 2.82
N THR A 235 8.96 8.91 1.85
CA THR A 235 10.03 7.90 1.82
C THR A 235 11.36 8.61 1.58
N PRO A 236 12.36 8.46 2.45
CA PRO A 236 13.64 9.19 2.36
C PRO A 236 14.46 8.69 1.19
N HIS A 237 15.29 9.47 0.52
CA HIS A 237 16.12 8.91 -0.55
C HIS A 237 16.97 7.72 -0.07
N ARG A 238 17.18 6.73 -0.96
CA ARG A 238 18.04 5.59 -0.67
C ARG A 238 19.47 6.08 -0.44
N LEU A 239 20.01 5.84 0.75
CA LEU A 239 21.41 6.14 1.05
C LEU A 239 22.32 5.26 0.19
N GLN A 240 23.27 5.88 -0.52
CA GLN A 240 24.32 5.18 -1.25
C GLN A 240 25.58 5.18 -0.40
N LEU A 241 25.95 4.02 0.12
CA LEU A 241 27.22 3.82 0.84
C LEU A 241 28.30 3.38 -0.14
N HIS A 242 29.56 3.69 0.19
CA HIS A 242 30.69 3.26 -0.62
C HIS A 242 30.85 1.74 -0.53
N LEU A 243 30.94 1.06 -1.69
CA LEU A 243 31.07 -0.39 -1.79
C LEU A 243 32.25 -0.75 -2.71
N VAL A 244 32.99 -1.81 -2.37
CA VAL A 244 34.09 -2.29 -3.20
C VAL A 244 33.80 -3.70 -3.70
N ARG A 245 33.96 -3.89 -5.01
CA ARG A 245 33.92 -5.20 -5.65
C ARG A 245 35.26 -5.44 -6.30
N ALA A 246 35.89 -6.56 -5.98
CA ALA A 246 37.20 -6.93 -6.49
C ALA A 246 37.24 -8.45 -6.72
N ALA A 247 37.70 -8.87 -7.91
CA ALA A 247 37.86 -10.28 -8.30
C ALA A 247 36.63 -11.17 -8.03
N GLY A 248 35.42 -10.68 -8.36
CA GLY A 248 34.17 -11.41 -8.14
C GLY A 248 33.74 -11.52 -6.67
N ARG A 249 34.49 -10.95 -5.72
CA ARG A 249 34.14 -10.85 -4.30
C ARG A 249 33.66 -9.45 -3.98
N ALA A 250 32.60 -9.36 -3.19
CA ALA A 250 32.12 -8.11 -2.63
C ALA A 250 32.79 -7.90 -1.27
N TYR A 251 33.48 -6.77 -1.11
CA TYR A 251 33.99 -6.30 0.17
C TYR A 251 33.01 -5.23 0.65
N CYS A 252 31.94 -5.70 1.31
CA CYS A 252 31.03 -4.80 2.02
C CYS A 252 31.79 -4.14 3.18
N PRO A 253 31.56 -2.85 3.47
CA PRO A 253 31.85 -2.30 4.79
C PRO A 253 31.35 -3.27 5.86
#